data_AF-A0AAX0HVY7-F1
#
_entry.id   AF-A0AAX0HVY7-F1
#
_cell.length_a   1.000
_cell.length_b   1.000
_cell.length_c   1.000
_cell.angle_alpha   90.00
_cell.angle_beta   90.00
_cell.angle_gamma   90.00
#
_symmetry.space_group_name_H-M   'P 1'
#
loop_
_entity.id
_entity.type
_entity.pdbx_description
1 polymer ?
#
loop_
_entity_poly.entity_id
_entity_poly.type
_entity_poly.pdbx_seq_one_letter_code
_entity_poly.pdbx_strand_id
1 'polypeptide(L)'
;MAIGTSLDFIDREGRVQPGKLSWISPISGRLMFVNRRGGRLCVSSPEELAMMVWLDRLRLHRDDDAFYSAMQDVVDGLEAPAKLKA
;
A
#
# COMPACT_ATOMS: atom_id res chain seq x y z
N MET A 1 13.97 9.03 -1.15
CA MET A 1 12.68 8.61 -0.57
C MET A 1 12.90 8.41 0.93
N ALA A 2 11.99 8.87 1.79
CA ALA A 2 12.18 8.82 3.24
C ALA A 2 11.53 7.57 3.84
N ILE A 3 12.06 7.06 4.95
CA ILE A 3 11.38 6.00 5.71
C ILE A 3 9.97 6.49 6.06
N GLY A 4 8.99 5.62 5.88
CA GLY A 4 7.58 5.93 6.08
C GLY A 4 6.84 6.39 4.84
N THR A 5 7.51 6.65 3.71
CA THR A 5 6.83 6.87 2.42
C THR A 5 5.97 5.66 2.05
N SER A 6 4.73 5.91 1.65
CA SER A 6 3.78 4.90 1.18
C SER A 6 3.71 4.89 -0.35
N LEU A 7 3.67 3.70 -0.94
CA LEU A 7 3.47 3.46 -2.37
C LEU A 7 2.34 2.45 -2.57
N ASP A 8 1.66 2.56 -3.71
CA ASP A 8 0.65 1.61 -4.16
C ASP A 8 1.29 0.59 -5.11
N PHE A 9 1.34 -0.68 -4.71
CA PHE A 9 1.78 -1.79 -5.54
C PHE A 9 0.59 -2.41 -6.28
N ILE A 10 0.70 -2.58 -7.59
CA ILE A 10 -0.39 -3.08 -8.44
C ILE A 10 -0.06 -4.50 -8.89
N ASP A 11 -0.82 -5.49 -8.40
CA ASP A 11 -0.61 -6.89 -8.74
C ASP A 11 -1.06 -7.24 -10.17
N ARG A 12 -0.79 -8.47 -10.61
CA ARG A 12 -1.13 -8.95 -11.97
C ARG A 12 -2.62 -8.87 -12.32
N GLU A 13 -3.49 -8.90 -11.31
CA GLU A 13 -4.94 -8.80 -11.44
C GLU A 13 -5.44 -7.35 -11.32
N GLY A 14 -4.52 -6.38 -11.20
CA GLY A 14 -4.84 -4.96 -11.06
C GLY A 14 -5.18 -4.54 -9.63
N ARG A 15 -5.03 -5.43 -8.65
CA ARG A 15 -5.35 -5.11 -7.25
C ARG A 15 -4.25 -4.24 -6.65
N VAL A 16 -4.68 -3.17 -6.00
CA VAL A 16 -3.79 -2.22 -5.32
C VAL A 16 -3.50 -2.70 -3.90
N GLN A 17 -2.22 -2.77 -3.55
CA GLN A 17 -1.74 -3.07 -2.20
C GLN A 17 -0.86 -1.92 -1.69
N PRO A 18 -1.28 -1.18 -0.65
CA PRO A 18 -0.45 -0.14 -0.07
C PRO A 18 0.73 -0.74 0.69
N GLY A 19 1.93 -0.27 0.36
CA GLY A 19 3.19 -0.66 0.99
C GLY A 19 3.90 0.56 1.58
N LYS A 20 4.27 0.47 2.86
CA LYS A 20 5.03 1.51 3.55
C LYS A 20 6.51 1.14 3.60
N LEU A 21 7.39 2.07 3.24
CA LEU A 21 8.84 1.89 3.36
C LEU A 21 9.22 1.79 4.84
N SER A 22 9.63 0.60 5.28
CA SER A 22 10.00 0.33 6.68
C SER A 22 11.49 0.33 6.93
N TRP A 23 12.30 0.01 5.91
CA TRP A 23 13.74 -0.12 6.07
C TRP A 23 14.50 0.10 4.77
N ILE A 24 15.70 0.65 4.89
CA ILE A 24 16.68 0.80 3.81
C ILE A 24 17.90 -0.02 4.21
N SER A 25 18.29 -0.96 3.35
CA SER A 25 19.45 -1.79 3.62
C SER A 25 20.72 -0.95 3.66
N PRO A 26 21.49 -0.97 4.78
CA PRO A 26 22.75 -0.24 4.84
C PRO A 26 23.83 -0.87 3.96
N ILE A 27 23.68 -2.15 3.60
CA ILE A 27 24.67 -2.89 2.80
C ILE A 27 24.40 -2.71 1.30
N SER A 28 23.12 -2.77 0.90
CA SER A 28 22.75 -2.83 -0.52
C SER A 28 21.94 -1.65 -1.03
N GLY A 29 21.48 -0.76 -0.15
CA GLY A 29 20.55 0.32 -0.49
C GLY A 29 19.13 -0.15 -0.86
N ARG A 30 18.85 -1.47 -0.88
CA ARG A 30 17.52 -2.00 -1.18
C ARG A 30 16.48 -1.52 -0.17
N LEU A 31 15.31 -1.17 -0.69
CA LEU A 31 14.18 -0.62 0.03
C LEU A 31 13.21 -1.76 0.39
N MET A 32 12.89 -1.92 1.68
CA MET A 32 11.91 -2.89 2.15
C MET A 32 10.58 -2.22 2.45
N PHE A 33 9.52 -2.67 1.79
CA PHE A 33 8.16 -2.22 1.99
C PHE A 33 7.36 -3.29 2.75
N VAL A 34 6.51 -2.84 3.67
CA VAL A 34 5.60 -3.70 4.44
C VAL A 34 4.15 -3.31 4.19
N ASN A 35 3.26 -4.29 4.28
CA ASN A 35 1.83 -4.06 4.24
C ASN A 35 1.31 -3.49 5.58
N ARG A 36 0.01 -3.16 5.64
CA ARG A 36 -0.64 -2.64 6.87
C ARG A 36 -0.55 -3.58 8.08
N ARG A 37 -0.31 -4.88 7.88
CA ARG A 37 -0.13 -5.88 8.95
C ARG A 37 1.34 -6.07 9.36
N GLY A 38 2.27 -5.32 8.78
CA GLY A 38 3.72 -5.45 9.02
C GLY A 38 4.39 -6.59 8.26
N GLY A 39 3.64 -7.32 7.41
CA GLY A 39 4.20 -8.36 6.56
C GLY A 39 5.03 -7.77 5.42
N ARG A 40 6.15 -8.41 5.06
CA ARG A 40 7.02 -8.00 3.95
C ARG A 40 6.24 -8.06 2.63
N LEU A 41 6.07 -6.91 1.99
CA LEU A 41 5.37 -6.77 0.72
C LEU A 41 6.36 -6.82 -0.46
N CYS A 42 7.46 -6.06 -0.38
CA CYS A 42 8.44 -5.96 -1.46
C CYS A 42 9.83 -5.61 -0.90
N VAL A 43 10.89 -6.05 -1.59
CA VAL A 43 12.28 -5.59 -1.37
C VAL A 43 12.90 -5.30 -2.72
N SER A 44 13.25 -4.05 -2.98
CA SER A 44 13.62 -3.65 -4.34
C SER A 44 14.63 -2.50 -4.35
N SER A 45 15.44 -2.39 -5.40
CA SER A 45 16.31 -1.23 -5.62
C SER A 45 15.51 -0.04 -6.19
N PRO A 46 16.01 1.21 -6.09
CA PRO A 46 15.35 2.36 -6.70
C PRO A 46 15.11 2.20 -8.21
N GLU A 47 16.03 1.56 -8.93
CA GLU A 47 15.94 1.33 -10.38
C GLU A 47 14.85 0.31 -10.71
N GLU A 48 14.75 -0.77 -9.93
CA GLU A 48 13.66 -1.74 -10.05
C GLU A 48 12.29 -1.09 -9.75
N LEU A 49 12.21 -0.18 -8.76
CA LEU A 49 10.99 0.60 -8.50
C LEU A 49 10.63 1.49 -9.69
N ALA A 50 11.61 2.18 -10.30
CA ALA A 50 11.37 3.01 -11.48
C ALA A 50 10.84 2.18 -12.66
N MET A 51 11.37 0.97 -12.86
CA MET A 51 10.83 0.03 -13.84
C MET A 51 9.39 -0.38 -13.53
N MET A 52 9.05 -0.60 -12.26
CA MET A 52 7.66 -0.88 -11.88
C MET A 52 6.73 0.30 -12.13
N VAL A 53 7.19 1.54 -11.95
CA VAL A 53 6.41 2.72 -12.35
C VAL A 53 6.17 2.72 -13.86
N TRP A 54 7.22 2.46 -14.65
CA TRP A 54 7.11 2.43 -16.12
C TRP A 54 6.16 1.32 -16.63
N LEU A 55 6.10 0.19 -15.93
CA LEU A 55 5.21 -0.93 -16.22
C LEU A 55 3.78 -0.77 -15.66
N ASP A 56 3.45 0.39 -15.09
CA ASP A 56 2.17 0.66 -14.40
C ASP A 56 1.89 -0.35 -13.24
N ARG A 57 2.96 -0.76 -12.56
CA ARG A 57 2.95 -1.70 -11.41
C ARG A 57 3.17 -1.01 -10.06
N LEU A 58 3.49 0.28 -10.07
CA LEU A 58 3.79 1.04 -8.87
C LEU A 58 3.40 2.51 -9.09
N ARG A 59 2.77 3.11 -8.09
CA ARG A 59 2.48 4.55 -8.07
C ARG A 59 2.62 5.13 -6.67
N LEU A 60 2.67 6.46 -6.58
CA LEU A 60 2.59 7.14 -5.28
C LEU A 60 1.25 6.84 -4.62
N HIS A 61 1.27 6.56 -3.32
CA HIS A 61 0.04 6.42 -2.55
C HIS A 61 -0.70 7.77 -2.54
N ARG A 62 -2.00 7.75 -2.84
CA ARG A 62 -2.86 8.94 -2.72
C ARG A 62 -3.38 9.03 -1.29
N ASP A 63 -2.89 10.01 -0.53
CA ASP A 63 -3.35 10.26 0.84
C ASP A 63 -4.73 10.95 0.90
N ASP A 64 -5.13 11.65 -0.17
CA ASP A 64 -6.33 12.52 -0.17
C ASP A 64 -7.66 11.77 0.08
N ASP A 65 -7.68 10.46 -0.14
CA ASP A 65 -8.88 9.64 0.01
C ASP A 65 -8.94 8.87 1.32
N ALA A 66 -7.91 8.86 2.18
CA ALA A 66 -7.88 7.99 3.35
C ALA A 66 -8.97 8.35 4.38
N PHE A 67 -9.19 9.64 4.62
CA PHE A 67 -10.26 10.13 5.49
C PHE A 67 -11.64 9.82 4.89
N TYR A 68 -11.86 10.15 3.61
CA TYR A 68 -13.13 9.89 2.93
C TYR A 68 -13.43 8.41 2.81
N SER A 69 -12.44 7.57 2.52
CA SER A 69 -12.57 6.11 2.48
C SER A 69 -12.91 5.55 3.85
N ALA A 70 -12.28 6.04 4.92
CA ALA A 70 -12.64 5.64 6.28
C ALA A 70 -14.07 6.06 6.65
N MET A 71 -14.51 7.25 6.21
CA MET A 71 -15.90 7.70 6.39
C MET A 71 -16.87 6.83 5.58
N GLN A 72 -16.51 6.42 4.36
CA GLN A 72 -17.31 5.52 3.53
C GLN A 72 -17.42 4.13 4.16
N ASP A 73 -16.32 3.58 4.71
CA ASP A 73 -16.35 2.30 5.42
C ASP A 73 -17.32 2.32 6.62
N VAL A 74 -17.42 3.46 7.31
CA VAL A 74 -18.38 3.66 8.41
C VAL A 74 -19.81 3.72 7.87
N VAL A 75 -20.06 4.44 6.77
CA VAL A 75 -21.38 4.51 6.11
C VAL A 75 -21.83 3.12 5.65
N ASP A 76 -20.97 2.39 4.94
CA ASP A 76 -21.24 1.03 4.48
C ASP A 76 -21.56 0.09 5.64
N GLY A 77 -20.88 0.27 6.78
CA GLY A 77 -21.16 -0.48 8.02
C GLY A 77 -22.52 -0.17 8.66
N LEU A 78 -23.03 1.06 8.48
CA LEU A 78 -24.36 1.47 8.95
C LEU A 78 -25.48 1.01 8.00
N GLU A 79 -25.20 0.97 6.70
CA GLU A 79 -26.15 0.53 5.67
C GLU A 79 -26.28 -1.01 5.61
N ALA A 80 -25.29 -1.74 6.10
CA ALA A 80 -25.37 -3.19 6.22
C ALA A 80 -26.50 -3.60 7.19
N PRO A 81 -27.48 -4.42 6.76
CA PRO A 81 -28.55 -4.87 7.65
C PRO A 81 -27.95 -5.61 8.84
N ALA A 82 -28.38 -5.24 10.04
CA ALA A 82 -27.90 -5.84 11.29
C ALA A 82 -27.94 -7.37 11.18
N LYS A 83 -26.77 -8.02 11.11
CA LYS A 83 -26.69 -9.45 11.30
C LYS A 83 -27.04 -9.73 12.75
N LEU A 84 -28.32 -10.01 12.99
CA LEU A 84 -28.81 -10.55 14.24
C LEU A 84 -28.04 -11.84 14.51
N LYS A 85 -27.11 -11.80 15.46
CA LYS A 85 -26.47 -13.02 15.97
C LYS A 85 -27.56 -13.79 16.74
N ALA A 86 -27.97 -14.92 16.17
CA ALA A 86 -28.77 -15.93 16.85
C ALA A 86 -27.94 -16.66 17.92
#